data_AF-A0ABD5GZJ6-F1
#
_entry.id   AF-A0ABD5GZJ6-F1
#
_cell.length_a   1.000
_cell.length_b   1.000
_cell.length_c   1.000
_cell.angle_alpha   90.00
_cell.angle_beta   90.00
_cell.angle_gamma   90.00
#
_symmetry.space_group_name_H-M   'P 1'
#
loop_
_entity.id
_entity.type
_entity.pdbx_description
1 polymer ?
#
loop_
_entity_poly.entity_id
_entity_poly.type
_entity_poly.pdbx_seq_one_letter_code
_entity_poly.pdbx_strand_id
1 'polypeptide(L)'
;MQPYERLTADRLASLPEGSRLKLGGQIIKLTGRGSFTNSAGHTENMIEYVDSRGVPGSFSESIFLESATEHLNSVMCDNCGARRHPKDCVVRSVSTYMSTRQSHFCEDKGCADRYFLKNPNHLKKTRRTQW
;
A
#
# COMPACT_ATOMS: atom_id res chain seq x y z
N MET A 1 -18.95 5.14 -3.81
CA MET A 1 -17.76 5.15 -2.93
C MET A 1 -16.56 5.60 -3.75
N GLN A 2 -15.90 6.70 -3.37
CA GLN A 2 -14.76 7.26 -4.12
C GLN A 2 -13.44 6.72 -3.56
N PRO A 3 -12.47 6.37 -4.43
CA PRO A 3 -11.12 6.05 -3.97
C PRO A 3 -10.47 7.27 -3.32
N TYR A 4 -9.57 7.03 -2.37
CA TYR A 4 -8.75 8.11 -1.84
C TYR A 4 -7.84 8.66 -2.92
N GLU A 5 -7.71 9.98 -2.94
CA GLU A 5 -6.77 10.65 -3.83
C GLU A 5 -5.34 10.23 -3.50
N ARG A 6 -4.51 10.17 -4.55
CA ARG A 6 -3.09 9.88 -4.38
C ARG A 6 -2.41 11.09 -3.77
N LEU A 7 -1.38 10.81 -2.98
CA LEU A 7 -0.51 11.87 -2.48
C LEU A 7 0.18 12.54 -3.67
N THR A 8 0.12 13.86 -3.75
CA THR A 8 0.80 14.65 -4.78
C THR A 8 2.11 15.20 -4.21
N ALA A 9 3.06 15.55 -5.09
CA ALA A 9 4.32 16.17 -4.69
C ALA A 9 4.06 17.46 -3.90
N ASP A 10 3.15 18.32 -4.36
CA ASP A 10 2.79 19.57 -3.67
C ASP A 10 2.18 19.31 -2.29
N ARG A 11 1.32 18.28 -2.19
CA ARG A 11 0.70 17.93 -0.92
C ARG A 11 1.73 17.39 0.04
N LEU A 12 2.57 16.46 -0.42
CA LEU A 12 3.70 15.95 0.33
C LEU A 12 4.60 17.10 0.77
N ALA A 13 4.83 18.09 -0.10
CA ALA A 13 5.64 19.29 0.14
C ALA A 13 5.13 20.14 1.31
N SER A 14 3.81 20.27 1.40
CA SER A 14 3.10 21.05 2.43
C SER A 14 3.02 20.38 3.81
N LEU A 15 3.34 19.08 3.91
CA LEU A 15 3.23 18.37 5.19
C LEU A 15 4.35 18.78 6.14
N PRO A 16 4.03 19.13 7.40
CA PRO A 16 5.04 19.44 8.40
C PRO A 16 5.80 18.18 8.84
N GLU A 17 7.00 18.38 9.36
CA GLU A 17 7.75 17.32 10.03
C GLU A 17 6.93 16.69 11.16
N GLY A 18 7.06 15.38 11.34
CA GLY A 18 6.26 14.59 12.28
C GLY A 18 4.90 14.12 11.74
N SER A 19 4.50 14.56 10.54
CA SER A 19 3.28 14.10 9.87
C SER A 19 3.28 12.58 9.70
N ARG A 20 2.15 11.95 10.06
CA ARG A 20 1.99 10.51 9.97
C ARG A 20 1.39 10.12 8.63
N LEU A 21 2.05 9.20 7.94
CA LEU A 21 1.60 8.67 6.67
C LEU A 21 1.59 7.16 6.70
N LYS A 22 0.68 6.55 5.93
CA LYS A 22 0.68 5.11 5.71
C LYS A 22 1.45 4.78 4.44
N LEU A 23 2.57 4.11 4.61
CA LEU A 23 3.39 3.58 3.53
C LEU A 23 3.20 2.07 3.47
N GLY A 24 2.48 1.58 2.46
CA GLY A 24 2.08 0.17 2.38
C GLY A 24 1.33 -0.32 3.62
N GLY A 25 1.91 -1.28 4.35
CA GLY A 25 1.33 -1.86 5.57
C GLY A 25 1.70 -1.17 6.88
N GLN A 26 2.56 -0.14 6.85
CA GLN A 26 3.10 0.50 8.04
C GLN A 26 2.73 1.99 8.11
N ILE A 27 2.69 2.53 9.34
CA ILE A 27 2.57 3.96 9.59
C ILE A 27 3.96 4.49 9.90
N ILE A 28 4.36 5.53 9.17
CA ILE A 28 5.64 6.20 9.30
C ILE A 28 5.42 7.66 9.71
N LYS A 29 6.46 8.28 10.24
CA LYS A 29 6.51 9.73 10.50
C LYS A 29 7.51 10.37 9.55
N LEU A 30 7.08 11.41 8.84
CA LEU A 30 7.99 12.22 8.02
C LEU A 30 8.99 12.95 8.91
N THR A 31 10.27 12.88 8.58
CA THR A 31 11.35 13.59 9.29
C THR A 31 12.04 14.62 8.42
N GLY A 32 12.02 14.45 7.10
CA GLY A 32 12.71 15.39 6.23
C GLY A 32 12.61 15.05 4.76
N ARG A 33 13.27 15.88 3.96
CA ARG A 33 13.49 15.65 2.54
C ARG A 33 14.95 15.94 2.22
N GLY A 34 15.53 15.09 1.41
CA GLY A 34 16.89 15.23 0.92
C GLY A 34 16.94 15.01 -0.58
N SER A 35 18.15 15.04 -1.11
CA SER A 35 18.43 14.66 -2.50
C SER A 35 19.58 13.66 -2.50
N PHE A 36 19.46 12.61 -3.29
CA PHE A 36 20.50 11.62 -3.48
C PHE A 36 20.93 11.58 -4.93
N THR A 37 22.22 11.77 -5.19
CA THR A 37 22.80 11.62 -6.52
C THR A 37 23.49 10.26 -6.61
N ASN A 38 23.04 9.42 -7.54
CA ASN A 38 23.64 8.12 -7.76
C ASN A 38 24.98 8.23 -8.52
N SER A 39 25.72 7.12 -8.59
CA SER A 39 27.02 7.05 -9.31
C SER A 39 26.91 7.30 -10.82
N ALA A 40 25.71 7.23 -11.39
CA ALA A 40 25.43 7.58 -12.78
C ALA A 40 25.08 9.08 -12.97
N GLY A 41 25.13 9.89 -11.92
CA GLY A 41 24.86 11.33 -11.96
C GLY A 41 23.39 11.71 -11.91
N HIS A 42 22.47 10.75 -11.74
CA HIS A 42 21.04 11.04 -11.58
C HIS A 42 20.76 11.45 -10.14
N THR A 43 20.12 12.61 -9.99
CA THR A 43 19.69 13.13 -8.68
C THR A 43 18.20 12.82 -8.48
N GLU A 44 17.89 12.12 -7.40
CA GLU A 44 16.54 11.80 -6.98
C GLU A 44 16.22 12.52 -5.67
N ASN A 45 14.99 13.02 -5.56
CA ASN A 45 14.48 13.51 -4.29
C ASN A 45 14.20 12.33 -3.37
N MET A 46 14.65 12.44 -2.13
CA MET A 46 14.49 11.43 -1.10
C MET A 46 13.58 11.96 0.00
N ILE A 47 12.68 11.11 0.45
CA ILE A 47 11.82 11.36 1.60
C ILE A 47 12.38 10.59 2.78
N GLU A 48 12.71 11.33 3.83
CA GLU A 48 13.20 10.77 5.08
C GLU A 48 12.05 10.55 6.04
N TYR A 49 12.04 9.39 6.68
CA TYR A 49 10.99 9.03 7.61
C TYR A 49 11.53 8.15 8.74
N VAL A 50 10.73 8.03 9.78
CA VAL A 50 10.94 7.07 10.88
C VAL A 50 9.77 6.11 10.92
N ASP A 51 10.07 4.80 10.95
CA ASP A 51 9.05 3.76 11.05
C ASP A 51 8.41 3.71 12.45
N SER A 52 7.39 2.87 12.63
CA SER A 52 6.70 2.74 13.91
C SER A 52 7.58 2.18 15.04
N ARG A 53 8.75 1.61 14.71
CA ARG A 53 9.75 1.09 15.67
C ARG A 53 10.84 2.11 15.99
N GLY A 54 10.78 3.31 15.41
CA GLY A 54 11.81 4.33 15.59
C GLY A 54 13.01 4.18 14.67
N VAL A 55 12.94 3.28 13.67
CA VAL A 55 14.04 3.06 12.73
C VAL A 55 13.96 4.12 11.61
N PRO A 56 15.03 4.90 11.39
CA PRO A 56 15.07 5.84 10.28
C PRO A 56 15.17 5.07 8.95
N GLY A 57 14.49 5.61 7.94
CA GLY A 57 14.53 5.10 6.58
C GLY A 57 14.39 6.24 5.58
N SER A 58 14.73 5.93 4.32
CA SER A 58 14.53 6.84 3.21
C SER A 58 14.02 6.09 1.99
N PHE A 59 13.16 6.75 1.23
CA PHE A 59 12.70 6.26 -0.07
C PHE A 59 12.74 7.40 -1.07
N SER A 60 12.84 7.06 -2.35
CA SER A 60 12.66 8.05 -3.41
C SER A 60 11.24 8.63 -3.34
N GLU A 61 11.13 9.91 -3.66
CA GLU A 61 9.85 10.63 -3.68
C GLU A 61 8.85 9.96 -4.62
N SER A 62 9.30 9.44 -5.77
CA SER A 62 8.45 8.72 -6.72
C SER A 62 7.75 7.51 -6.09
N ILE A 63 8.50 6.64 -5.41
CA ILE A 63 7.94 5.48 -4.68
C ILE A 63 6.98 5.96 -3.59
N PHE A 64 7.35 7.04 -2.91
CA PHE A 64 6.55 7.60 -1.84
C PHE A 64 5.19 8.11 -2.35
N LEU A 65 5.14 8.81 -3.47
CA LEU A 65 3.89 9.30 -4.07
C LEU A 65 2.97 8.17 -4.57
N GLU A 66 3.56 7.06 -5.02
CA GLU A 66 2.78 5.87 -5.43
C GLU A 66 2.24 5.07 -4.24
N SER A 67 2.99 5.05 -3.13
CA SER A 67 2.81 4.10 -2.04
C SER A 67 2.40 4.69 -0.70
N ALA A 68 2.48 6.00 -0.52
CA ALA A 68 2.10 6.68 0.72
C ALA A 68 0.69 7.29 0.62
N THR A 69 0.06 7.48 1.78
CA THR A 69 -1.23 8.18 1.89
C THR A 69 -1.41 8.76 3.29
N GLU A 70 -2.11 9.89 3.36
CA GLU A 70 -2.53 10.50 4.63
C GLU A 70 -3.63 9.67 5.34
N HIS A 71 -4.32 8.81 4.60
CA HIS A 71 -5.40 7.99 5.14
C HIS A 71 -4.86 6.73 5.84
N LEU A 72 -4.54 6.84 7.13
CA LEU A 72 -3.93 5.76 7.94
C LEU A 72 -4.75 4.47 8.01
N ASN A 73 -6.08 4.59 7.92
CA ASN A 73 -6.97 3.43 7.94
C ASN A 73 -7.24 2.85 6.54
N SER A 74 -6.69 3.45 5.48
CA SER A 74 -6.96 2.99 4.12
C SER A 74 -6.43 1.58 3.88
N VAL A 75 -7.13 0.82 3.05
CA VAL A 75 -6.70 -0.48 2.54
C VAL A 75 -6.55 -0.41 1.03
N MET A 76 -5.57 -1.12 0.50
CA MET A 76 -5.34 -1.20 -0.93
C MET A 76 -6.10 -2.40 -1.50
N CYS A 77 -6.80 -2.21 -2.61
CA CYS A 77 -7.45 -3.31 -3.30
C CYS A 77 -6.43 -4.18 -4.04
N ASP A 78 -6.44 -5.48 -3.78
CA ASP A 78 -5.51 -6.44 -4.40
C ASP A 78 -5.73 -6.66 -5.90
N ASN A 79 -6.87 -6.25 -6.45
CA ASN A 79 -7.15 -6.36 -7.89
C ASN A 79 -6.79 -5.10 -8.68
N CYS A 80 -7.14 -3.92 -8.18
CA CYS A 80 -7.01 -2.66 -8.93
C CYS A 80 -6.02 -1.66 -8.32
N GLY A 81 -5.43 -1.96 -7.16
CA GLY A 81 -4.47 -1.10 -6.48
C GLY A 81 -5.05 0.19 -5.89
N ALA A 82 -6.37 0.43 -6.02
CA ALA A 82 -7.00 1.62 -5.47
C ALA A 82 -7.03 1.58 -3.94
N ARG A 83 -6.73 2.71 -3.30
CA ARG A 83 -6.83 2.87 -1.85
C ARG A 83 -8.25 3.31 -1.48
N ARG A 84 -8.84 2.63 -0.50
CA ARG A 84 -10.21 2.90 -0.05
C ARG A 84 -10.34 2.77 1.45
N HIS A 85 -11.45 3.27 1.97
CA HIS A 85 -11.83 2.99 3.35
C HIS A 85 -12.15 1.48 3.50
N PRO A 86 -11.78 0.83 4.61
CA PRO A 86 -12.03 -0.60 4.80
C PRO A 86 -13.50 -1.02 4.67
N LYS A 87 -14.43 -0.13 5.04
CA LYS A 87 -15.89 -0.37 4.91
C LYS A 87 -16.37 -0.45 3.46
N ASP A 88 -15.61 0.09 2.51
CA ASP A 88 -15.93 0.09 1.08
C ASP A 88 -15.29 -1.11 0.35
N CYS A 89 -14.70 -2.03 1.12
CA CYS A 89 -14.01 -3.20 0.64
C CYS A 89 -14.60 -4.48 1.25
N VAL A 90 -14.75 -5.49 0.41
CA VAL A 90 -15.00 -6.86 0.85
C VAL A 90 -13.69 -7.56 1.15
N VAL A 91 -13.65 -8.32 2.24
CA VAL A 91 -12.50 -9.15 2.59
C VAL A 91 -12.71 -10.57 2.05
N ARG A 92 -11.68 -11.11 1.39
CA ARG A 92 -11.64 -12.50 0.92
C ARG A 92 -10.30 -13.14 1.25
N SER A 93 -10.33 -14.42 1.56
CA SER A 93 -9.12 -15.20 1.78
C SER A 93 -8.54 -15.62 0.42
N VAL A 94 -7.30 -15.20 0.16
CA VAL A 94 -6.51 -15.60 -1.01
C VAL A 94 -5.58 -16.71 -0.55
N SER A 95 -5.74 -17.91 -1.11
CA SER A 95 -4.99 -19.10 -0.72
C SER A 95 -4.12 -19.58 -1.87
N THR A 96 -2.81 -19.54 -1.69
CA THR A 96 -1.87 -20.21 -2.58
C THR A 96 -1.48 -21.57 -2.00
N TYR A 97 -0.64 -22.32 -2.70
CA TYR A 97 -0.14 -23.61 -2.21
C TYR A 97 0.70 -23.49 -0.91
N MET A 98 1.28 -22.31 -0.67
CA MET A 98 2.19 -22.05 0.46
C MET A 98 1.59 -21.22 1.58
N SER A 99 0.60 -20.38 1.28
CA SER A 99 0.09 -19.41 2.24
C SER A 99 -1.38 -19.10 2.02
N THR A 100 -2.05 -18.72 3.11
CA THR A 100 -3.37 -18.11 3.07
C THR A 100 -3.26 -16.73 3.68
N ARG A 101 -3.73 -15.70 2.98
CA ARG A 101 -3.80 -14.33 3.48
C ARG A 101 -5.20 -13.75 3.29
N GLN A 102 -5.58 -12.83 4.16
CA GLN A 102 -6.78 -12.01 3.95
C GLN A 102 -6.43 -10.83 3.06
N SER A 103 -7.24 -10.62 2.03
CA SER A 103 -7.06 -9.57 1.03
C SER A 103 -8.33 -8.72 0.92
N HIS A 104 -8.14 -7.42 0.67
CA HIS A 104 -9.22 -6.46 0.51
C HIS A 104 -9.52 -6.24 -0.98
N PHE A 105 -10.81 -6.19 -1.33
CA PHE A 105 -11.27 -5.95 -2.70
C PHE A 105 -12.37 -4.90 -2.72
N CYS A 106 -12.36 -4.01 -3.71
CA CYS A 106 -13.44 -3.03 -3.86
C CYS A 106 -14.80 -3.74 -4.03
N GLU A 107 -15.78 -3.33 -3.24
CA GLU A 107 -17.13 -3.88 -3.28
C GLU A 107 -17.87 -3.49 -4.57
N ASP A 108 -17.79 -2.21 -4.94
CA ASP A 108 -18.53 -1.59 -6.05
C ASP A 108 -18.20 -2.14 -7.45
N LYS A 109 -16.97 -2.62 -7.67
CA LYS A 109 -16.46 -3.02 -9.00
C LYS A 109 -16.42 -4.53 -9.21
N GLY A 110 -16.92 -5.32 -8.26
CA GLY A 110 -16.77 -6.78 -8.29
C GLY A 110 -15.29 -7.20 -8.37
N CYS A 111 -14.41 -6.47 -7.69
CA CYS A 111 -12.96 -6.66 -7.81
C CYS A 111 -12.52 -8.04 -7.31
N ALA A 112 -13.23 -8.60 -6.32
CA ALA A 112 -12.96 -9.94 -5.81
C ALA A 112 -13.15 -10.99 -6.91
N ASP A 113 -14.31 -11.00 -7.57
CA ASP A 113 -14.63 -12.01 -8.58
C ASP A 113 -13.67 -11.93 -9.77
N ARG A 114 -13.38 -10.70 -10.24
CA ARG A 114 -12.40 -10.46 -11.31
C ARG A 114 -11.00 -10.95 -10.92
N TYR A 115 -10.60 -10.78 -9.67
CA TYR A 115 -9.31 -11.25 -9.20
C TYR A 115 -9.19 -12.77 -9.24
N PHE A 116 -10.22 -13.49 -8.74
CA PHE A 116 -10.20 -14.95 -8.73
C PHE A 116 -10.39 -15.57 -10.11
N LEU A 117 -11.10 -14.89 -11.03
CA LEU A 117 -11.14 -15.28 -12.44
C LEU A 117 -9.76 -15.20 -13.10
N LYS A 118 -8.99 -14.14 -12.80
CA LYS A 118 -7.61 -13.97 -13.30
C LYS A 118 -6.62 -14.90 -12.61
N ASN A 119 -6.88 -15.26 -11.36
CA ASN A 119 -5.98 -16.05 -10.52
C ASN A 119 -6.69 -17.32 -9.99
N PRO A 120 -7.07 -18.26 -10.87
CA PRO A 120 -7.84 -19.44 -10.46
C PRO A 120 -7.09 -20.34 -9.48
N ASN A 121 -5.75 -20.32 -9.51
CA ASN A 121 -4.90 -21.07 -8.58
C ASN A 121 -4.93 -20.52 -7.14
N HIS A 122 -5.45 -19.30 -6.92
CA HIS A 122 -5.53 -18.68 -5.59
C HIS A 122 -6.76 -19.13 -4.78
N LEU A 123 -7.55 -20.07 -5.32
CA LEU A 123 -8.66 -20.74 -4.63
C LEU A 123 -8.26 -22.10 -4.05
N LYS A 124 -7.11 -22.67 -4.44
CA LYS A 124 -6.75 -24.06 -4.12
C LYS A 124 -6.35 -24.23 -2.65
N LYS A 125 -7.34 -24.32 -1.77
CA LYS A 125 -7.26 -25.12 -0.54
C LYS A 125 -7.71 -26.55 -0.85
N THR A 126 -6.90 -27.31 -1.57
CA THR A 126 -6.98 -28.78 -1.47
C THR A 126 -6.12 -29.24 -0.31
N ARG A 127 -6.56 -28.94 0.93
CA ARG A 127 -6.23 -29.79 2.07
C ARG A 127 -7.46 -30.63 2.35
N ARG A 128 -7.50 -31.83 1.75
CA ARG A 128 -8.27 -32.94 2.31
C ARG A 128 -7.66 -33.20 3.68
N THR A 129 -8.26 -32.65 4.73
CA THR A 129 -8.11 -33.22 6.05
C THR A 129 -9.33 -34.10 6.25
N GLN A 130 -9.22 -35.37 5.85
CA GLN A 130 -10.09 -36.42 6.37
C GLN A 130 -9.74 -36.56 7.85
N TRP A 131 -10.75 -36.39 8.70
CA TRP A 131 -10.76 -36.95 10.05
C TRP A 131 -11.37 -38.35 9.95
#